data_AF-A0A3D2KPK0-F1
#
_entry.id   AF-A0A3D2KPK0-F1
#
_cell.length_a   1.000
_cell.length_b   1.000
_cell.length_c   1.000
_cell.angle_alpha   90.00
_cell.angle_beta   90.00
_cell.angle_gamma   90.00
#
_symmetry.space_group_name_H-M   'P 1'
#
loop_
_entity.id
_entity.type
_entity.pdbx_description
1 polymer ?
#
loop_
_entity_poly.entity_id
_entity_poly.type
_entity_poly.pdbx_seq_one_letter_code
_entity_poly.pdbx_strand_id
1 'polypeptide(L)'
;MVKEPVLTENAMVVLRNRYLAKDEKGRVVETPAQLFRRTARNLAVIDILYDPEVYDREAGQDKGPQPGDDDPDPEDGLPPYTFYDISTLHRAYRSMRKRGYMRVSWRRLLELLGERRSSLQRFEDELYDAMADLKLLFNSPTLMNAGRELQQLSACFVLPIEDSLDGIFDTLKHTALIHQSGGGCVAGDALIHTTFCGIEEIATLYERVRQTGVPETEGERWRVMDVRDLGIMTMSLDPASGVFEPRLLTHLWRWEVPAEEQVTVRSSDGTEVTTSTWHPFMVFTDRGLEERRADRLRPGDILLQPNASVRDNWPFTDYQEVDGLELDEDLAWRVGRLLGGGSRDAASGDAATEAVTKSPLSVIAAFLAGLIDSGGRVDLERRRVVFATVCPDLARRLQALVSLLGFAPSLRVRGPGGGPGTALHEVELAAAARTPELAEMLLPWVQDPVGRVRLEALLESSGRPTHRRPPSGLEDVQDLLATAGTETGTAGIARRPDLLE
;
A
#
# COMPACT_ATOMS: atom_id res chain seq x y z
N MET A 1 1.97 -36.86 -24.94
CA MET A 1 1.57 -35.46 -25.21
C MET A 1 0.94 -34.94 -23.93
N VAL A 2 1.37 -33.77 -23.44
CA VAL A 2 0.76 -33.15 -22.25
C VAL A 2 -0.61 -32.61 -22.66
N LYS A 3 -1.64 -32.96 -21.89
CA LYS A 3 -3.02 -32.59 -22.15
C LYS A 3 -3.26 -31.13 -21.78
N GLU A 4 -3.54 -30.27 -22.75
CA GLU A 4 -3.84 -28.86 -22.47
C GLU A 4 -5.20 -28.71 -21.78
N PRO A 5 -5.28 -27.97 -20.65
CA PRO A 5 -6.54 -27.72 -19.96
C PRO A 5 -7.46 -26.83 -20.79
N VAL A 6 -8.72 -27.21 -20.93
CA VAL A 6 -9.74 -26.41 -21.63
C VAL A 6 -10.33 -25.41 -20.64
N LEU A 7 -9.93 -24.15 -20.75
CA LEU A 7 -10.30 -23.08 -19.83
C LEU A 7 -11.08 -21.99 -20.54
N THR A 8 -12.06 -21.39 -19.84
CA THR A 8 -12.80 -20.24 -20.37
C THR A 8 -11.91 -19.00 -20.44
N GLU A 9 -12.28 -18.04 -21.28
CA GLU A 9 -11.54 -16.78 -21.42
C GLU A 9 -11.43 -16.03 -20.07
N ASN A 10 -12.51 -16.01 -19.28
CA ASN A 10 -12.51 -15.44 -17.93
C ASN A 10 -11.55 -16.17 -16.97
N ALA A 11 -11.53 -17.51 -17.01
CA ALA A 11 -10.59 -18.29 -16.19
C ALA A 11 -9.14 -18.00 -16.59
N MET A 12 -8.88 -17.81 -17.88
CA MET A 12 -7.56 -17.44 -18.38
C MET A 12 -7.13 -16.04 -17.91
N VAL A 13 -8.04 -15.06 -17.84
CA VAL A 13 -7.74 -13.73 -17.27
C VAL A 13 -7.36 -13.86 -15.80
N VAL A 14 -8.15 -14.60 -15.01
CA VAL A 14 -7.89 -14.82 -13.58
C VAL A 14 -6.54 -15.51 -13.34
N LEU A 15 -6.24 -16.55 -14.13
CA LEU A 15 -4.98 -17.28 -14.04
C LEU A 15 -3.77 -16.38 -14.34
N ARG A 16 -3.82 -15.59 -15.42
CA ARG A 16 -2.75 -14.64 -15.78
C ARG A 16 -2.52 -13.58 -14.72
N ASN A 17 -3.59 -13.08 -14.11
CA ASN A 17 -3.49 -12.01 -13.13
C ASN A 17 -2.93 -12.51 -11.80
N ARG A 18 -3.36 -13.69 -11.33
CA ARG A 18 -3.17 -14.12 -9.94
C ARG A 18 -2.33 -15.38 -9.72
N TYR A 19 -2.33 -16.32 -10.66
CA TYR A 19 -1.84 -17.70 -10.40
C TYR A 19 -0.58 -18.06 -11.17
N LEU A 20 -0.53 -17.72 -12.46
CA LEU A 20 0.61 -18.07 -13.33
C LEU A 20 1.86 -17.33 -12.87
N ALA A 21 2.99 -18.04 -12.83
CA ALA A 21 4.28 -17.46 -12.50
C ALA A 21 4.64 -16.34 -13.49
N LYS A 22 5.21 -15.28 -12.93
CA LYS A 22 5.68 -14.10 -13.65
C LYS A 22 7.18 -13.96 -13.45
N ASP A 23 7.88 -13.47 -14.46
CA ASP A 23 9.27 -13.06 -14.31
C ASP A 23 9.40 -11.76 -13.51
N GLU A 24 10.63 -11.33 -13.25
CA GLU A 24 10.95 -10.09 -12.54
C GLU A 24 10.38 -8.82 -13.21
N LYS A 25 9.90 -8.92 -14.46
CA LYS A 25 9.27 -7.84 -15.24
C LYS A 25 7.75 -7.97 -15.32
N GLY A 26 7.17 -8.86 -14.51
CA GLY A 26 5.73 -9.10 -14.41
C GLY A 26 5.13 -9.86 -15.60
N ARG A 27 5.94 -10.37 -16.54
CA ARG A 27 5.44 -11.09 -17.71
C ARG A 27 5.13 -12.53 -17.33
N VAL A 28 3.98 -13.02 -17.76
CA VAL A 28 3.58 -14.42 -17.54
C VAL A 28 4.56 -15.34 -18.27
N VAL A 29 5.27 -16.17 -17.51
CA VAL A 29 6.25 -17.15 -18.02
C VAL A 29 5.80 -18.60 -17.84
N GLU A 30 4.65 -18.79 -17.20
CA GLU A 30 4.05 -20.09 -16.93
C GLU A 30 2.72 -20.20 -17.66
N THR A 31 2.49 -21.33 -18.33
CA THR A 31 1.20 -21.70 -18.93
C THR A 31 0.32 -22.42 -17.89
N PRO A 32 -1.01 -22.48 -18.06
CA PRO A 32 -1.88 -23.25 -17.17
C PRO A 32 -1.47 -24.72 -17.05
N ALA A 33 -1.04 -25.34 -18.16
CA ALA A 33 -0.47 -26.68 -18.15
C ALA A 33 0.80 -26.77 -17.29
N GLN A 34 1.70 -25.79 -17.37
CA GLN A 34 2.89 -25.78 -16.50
C GLN A 34 2.54 -25.56 -15.03
N LEU A 35 1.56 -24.70 -14.71
CA LEU A 35 1.08 -24.49 -13.35
C LEU A 35 0.52 -25.78 -12.76
N PHE A 36 -0.41 -26.45 -13.45
CA PHE A 36 -0.96 -27.72 -12.97
C PHE A 36 0.11 -28.80 -12.86
N ARG A 37 1.09 -28.81 -13.78
CA ARG A 37 2.21 -29.76 -13.71
C ARG A 37 3.09 -29.51 -12.49
N ARG A 38 3.44 -28.25 -12.22
CA ARG A 38 4.23 -27.84 -11.05
C ARG A 38 3.51 -28.22 -9.76
N THR A 39 2.22 -27.90 -9.66
CA THR A 39 1.39 -28.25 -8.50
C THR A 39 1.29 -29.75 -8.30
N ALA A 40 1.01 -30.52 -9.37
CA ALA A 40 0.92 -31.98 -9.30
C ALA A 40 2.23 -32.60 -8.82
N ARG A 41 3.38 -32.17 -9.36
CA ARG A 41 4.70 -32.67 -8.97
C ARG A 41 5.00 -32.39 -7.49
N ASN A 42 4.75 -31.16 -7.04
CA ASN A 42 5.00 -30.74 -5.67
C ASN A 42 4.14 -31.51 -4.64
N LEU A 43 2.92 -31.91 -5.02
CA LEU A 43 2.04 -32.70 -4.16
C LEU A 43 2.35 -34.19 -4.24
N ALA A 44 2.61 -34.72 -5.44
CA ALA A 44 2.89 -36.14 -5.65
C ALA A 44 4.16 -36.60 -4.93
N VAL A 45 5.18 -35.73 -4.81
CA VAL A 45 6.42 -36.09 -4.10
C VAL A 45 6.18 -36.45 -2.62
N ILE A 46 5.11 -35.95 -2.01
CA ILE A 46 4.73 -36.25 -0.62
C ILE A 46 4.17 -37.67 -0.47
N ASP A 47 3.68 -38.28 -1.55
CA ASP A 47 3.10 -39.62 -1.54
C ASP A 47 4.10 -40.69 -1.06
N ILE A 48 5.40 -40.43 -1.20
CA ILE A 48 6.46 -41.32 -0.66
C ILE A 48 6.36 -41.51 0.86
N LEU A 49 5.79 -40.55 1.58
CA LEU A 49 5.56 -40.63 3.02
C LEU A 49 4.41 -41.58 3.38
N TYR A 50 3.72 -42.17 2.42
CA TYR A 50 2.72 -43.22 2.64
C TYR A 50 3.23 -44.61 2.25
N ASP A 51 4.48 -44.74 1.78
CA ASP A 51 5.10 -46.05 1.54
C ASP A 51 5.32 -46.76 2.91
N PRO A 52 4.84 -48.01 3.08
CA PRO A 52 5.01 -48.76 4.33
C PRO A 52 6.47 -48.95 4.76
N GLU A 53 7.43 -48.92 3.83
CA GLU A 53 8.86 -48.95 4.15
C GLU A 53 9.34 -47.63 4.78
N VAL A 54 8.68 -46.51 4.46
CA VAL A 54 9.06 -45.16 4.87
C VAL A 54 8.35 -44.74 6.15
N TYR A 55 7.04 -44.98 6.24
CA TYR A 55 6.16 -44.46 7.27
C TYR A 55 5.37 -45.56 7.97
N ASP A 56 5.27 -45.46 9.29
CA ASP A 56 4.41 -46.31 10.11
C ASP A 56 3.72 -45.46 11.18
N ARG A 57 2.38 -45.47 11.16
CA ARG A 57 1.54 -44.71 12.09
C ARG A 57 1.48 -45.35 13.49
N GLU A 58 1.80 -46.63 13.60
CA GLU A 58 1.87 -47.39 14.85
C GLU A 58 3.29 -47.46 15.42
N ALA A 59 4.28 -46.91 14.71
CA ALA A 59 5.63 -46.75 15.23
C ALA A 59 5.63 -45.75 16.39
N GLY A 60 5.97 -46.24 17.58
CA GLY A 60 6.26 -45.41 18.76
C GLY A 60 7.65 -44.76 18.67
N GLN A 61 7.93 -43.82 19.59
CA GLN A 61 9.18 -43.04 19.65
C GLN A 61 10.47 -43.90 19.72
N ASP A 62 10.37 -45.20 20.01
CA ASP A 62 11.49 -46.14 20.15
C ASP A 62 11.93 -46.85 18.85
N LYS A 63 11.25 -46.63 17.71
CA LYS A 63 11.51 -47.41 16.46
C LYS A 63 12.08 -46.61 15.29
N GLY A 64 12.32 -45.31 15.46
CA GLY A 64 12.81 -44.42 14.40
C GLY A 64 14.31 -44.14 14.48
N PRO A 65 14.92 -43.58 13.41
CA PRO A 65 16.31 -43.12 13.44
C PRO A 65 16.53 -42.06 14.55
N GLN A 66 17.48 -42.30 15.45
CA GLN A 66 17.76 -41.41 16.59
C GLN A 66 18.29 -40.02 16.17
N PRO A 67 18.14 -38.97 17.01
CA PRO A 67 18.67 -37.64 16.72
C PRO A 67 20.21 -37.66 16.82
N GLY A 68 20.88 -37.54 15.67
CA GLY A 68 22.33 -37.50 15.59
C GLY A 68 22.82 -37.91 14.20
N ASP A 69 23.41 -36.92 13.51
CA ASP A 69 24.15 -36.92 12.25
C ASP A 69 23.42 -37.22 10.91
N ASP A 70 23.62 -36.27 9.98
CA ASP A 70 23.35 -36.26 8.54
C ASP A 70 21.92 -36.09 7.99
N ASP A 71 21.16 -35.09 8.48
CA ASP A 71 20.07 -34.47 7.69
C ASP A 71 20.49 -33.06 7.23
N PRO A 72 21.51 -32.92 6.33
CA PRO A 72 21.85 -31.63 5.77
C PRO A 72 20.61 -31.06 5.09
N ASP A 73 20.41 -29.74 5.24
CA ASP A 73 19.38 -29.08 4.45
C ASP A 73 19.65 -29.35 2.97
N PRO A 74 18.62 -29.67 2.17
CA PRO A 74 18.82 -30.00 0.77
C PRO A 74 19.45 -28.79 0.07
N GLU A 75 20.75 -28.82 -0.21
CA GLU A 75 21.46 -27.70 -0.86
C GLU A 75 21.06 -27.57 -2.33
N ASP A 76 20.61 -28.66 -2.96
CA ASP A 76 20.21 -28.75 -4.36
C ASP A 76 18.89 -29.52 -4.56
N GLY A 77 18.19 -29.25 -5.67
CA GLY A 77 17.05 -30.07 -6.11
C GLY A 77 17.49 -31.47 -6.58
N LEU A 78 16.59 -32.45 -6.54
CA LEU A 78 16.84 -33.81 -7.02
C LEU A 78 16.04 -34.05 -8.31
N PRO A 79 16.62 -33.90 -9.53
CA PRO A 79 15.87 -34.03 -10.77
C PRO A 79 15.05 -35.34 -10.84
N PRO A 80 13.75 -35.29 -11.17
CA PRO A 80 13.01 -34.17 -11.77
C PRO A 80 12.43 -33.14 -10.77
N TYR A 81 12.65 -33.32 -9.47
CA TYR A 81 12.15 -32.46 -8.41
C TYR A 81 13.01 -31.21 -8.24
N THR A 82 12.37 -30.08 -8.00
CA THR A 82 13.06 -28.82 -7.71
C THR A 82 13.52 -28.78 -6.26
N PHE A 83 14.44 -27.87 -5.94
CA PHE A 83 14.81 -27.56 -4.56
C PHE A 83 13.58 -27.34 -3.67
N TYR A 84 12.56 -26.62 -4.16
CA TYR A 84 11.38 -26.32 -3.37
C TYR A 84 10.50 -27.56 -3.12
N ASP A 85 10.45 -28.50 -4.05
CA ASP A 85 9.74 -29.77 -3.87
C ASP A 85 10.42 -30.60 -2.77
N ILE A 86 11.75 -30.74 -2.85
CA ILE A 86 12.55 -31.47 -1.86
C ILE A 86 12.54 -30.77 -0.50
N SER A 87 12.60 -29.44 -0.47
CA SER A 87 12.48 -28.64 0.75
C SER A 87 11.13 -28.86 1.45
N THR A 88 10.06 -28.99 0.68
CA THR A 88 8.71 -29.27 1.21
C THR A 88 8.61 -30.66 1.79
N LEU A 89 9.12 -31.65 1.06
CA LEU A 89 9.22 -33.03 1.55
C LEU A 89 10.10 -33.12 2.80
N HIS A 90 11.21 -32.37 2.86
CA HIS A 90 12.11 -32.35 4.00
C HIS A 90 11.45 -31.77 5.25
N ARG A 91 10.68 -30.68 5.11
CA ARG A 91 9.87 -30.13 6.21
C ARG A 91 8.85 -31.15 6.72
N ALA A 92 8.15 -31.83 5.82
CA ALA A 92 7.19 -32.87 6.18
C ALA A 92 7.87 -34.06 6.89
N TYR A 93 9.01 -34.52 6.36
CA TYR A 93 9.83 -35.58 6.94
C TYR A 93 10.31 -35.21 8.35
N ARG A 94 10.91 -34.03 8.55
CA ARG A 94 11.36 -33.58 9.88
C ARG A 94 10.20 -33.52 10.89
N SER A 95 9.02 -33.05 10.46
CA SER A 95 7.81 -33.02 11.28
C SER A 95 7.36 -34.43 11.69
N MET A 96 7.30 -35.37 10.75
CA MET A 96 6.89 -36.75 11.02
C MET A 96 7.95 -37.51 11.84
N ARG A 97 9.24 -37.24 11.61
CA ARG A 97 10.37 -37.80 12.37
C ARG A 97 10.29 -37.37 13.83
N LYS A 98 10.05 -36.09 14.10
CA LYS A 98 9.87 -35.57 15.48
C LYS A 98 8.73 -36.29 16.22
N ARG A 99 7.73 -36.81 15.49
CA ARG A 99 6.60 -37.56 16.04
C ARG A 99 6.84 -39.08 16.13
N GLY A 100 7.99 -39.57 15.64
CA GLY A 100 8.37 -40.98 15.71
C GLY A 100 7.83 -41.87 14.59
N TYR A 101 7.21 -41.31 13.54
CA TYR A 101 6.55 -42.10 12.50
C TYR A 101 7.45 -42.56 11.34
N MET A 102 8.67 -42.04 11.27
CA MET A 102 9.61 -42.34 10.18
C MET A 102 10.42 -43.59 10.50
N ARG A 103 10.47 -44.54 9.55
CA ARG A 103 11.24 -45.79 9.67
C ARG A 103 12.65 -45.71 9.06
N VAL A 104 12.85 -44.77 8.15
CA VAL A 104 14.09 -44.63 7.36
C VAL A 104 14.73 -43.26 7.59
N SER A 105 16.04 -43.17 7.36
CA SER A 105 16.75 -41.89 7.35
C SER A 105 16.39 -41.05 6.12
N TRP A 106 16.68 -39.74 6.17
CA TRP A 106 16.43 -38.83 5.04
C TRP A 106 17.16 -39.28 3.79
N ARG A 107 18.44 -39.68 3.93
CA ARG A 107 19.24 -40.22 2.82
C ARG A 107 18.59 -41.46 2.19
N ARG A 108 18.09 -42.40 2.99
CA ARG A 108 17.39 -43.59 2.47
C ARG A 108 16.06 -43.22 1.82
N LEU A 109 15.36 -42.22 2.33
CA LEU A 109 14.14 -41.70 1.72
C LEU A 109 14.42 -41.11 0.32
N LEU A 110 15.52 -40.38 0.15
CA LEU A 110 15.93 -39.86 -1.16
C LEU A 110 16.27 -40.98 -2.16
N GLU A 111 16.87 -42.08 -1.70
CA GLU A 111 17.09 -43.28 -2.54
C GLU A 111 15.74 -43.91 -2.95
N LEU A 112 14.82 -44.04 -2.01
CA LEU A 112 13.48 -44.59 -2.24
C LEU A 112 12.64 -43.74 -3.19
N LEU A 113 12.79 -42.41 -3.19
CA LEU A 113 12.18 -41.54 -4.21
C LEU A 113 12.60 -41.96 -5.63
N GLY A 114 13.87 -42.33 -5.81
CA GLY A 114 14.39 -42.84 -7.08
C GLY A 114 13.81 -44.21 -7.43
N GLU A 115 13.77 -45.13 -6.46
CA GLU A 115 13.23 -46.49 -6.64
C GLU A 115 11.71 -46.48 -6.95
N ARG A 116 10.96 -45.58 -6.31
CA ARG A 116 9.49 -45.45 -6.45
C ARG A 116 9.05 -44.45 -7.51
N ARG A 117 9.99 -43.91 -8.30
CA ARG A 117 9.74 -42.87 -9.30
C ARG A 117 8.56 -43.16 -10.23
N SER A 118 8.46 -44.38 -10.74
CA SER A 118 7.38 -44.77 -11.66
C SER A 118 6.00 -44.74 -10.98
N SER A 119 5.92 -44.96 -9.68
CA SER A 119 4.66 -44.85 -8.93
C SER A 119 4.29 -43.39 -8.70
N LEU A 120 5.26 -42.58 -8.24
CA LEU A 120 5.07 -41.15 -8.00
C LEU A 120 4.70 -40.40 -9.28
N GLN A 121 5.32 -40.74 -10.41
CA GLN A 121 5.00 -40.14 -11.71
C GLN A 121 3.57 -40.48 -12.16
N ARG A 122 3.10 -41.71 -11.93
CA ARG A 122 1.71 -42.08 -12.22
C ARG A 122 0.73 -41.24 -11.41
N PHE A 123 1.00 -41.07 -10.11
CA PHE A 123 0.16 -40.23 -9.26
C PHE A 123 0.22 -38.74 -9.65
N GLU A 124 1.40 -38.23 -10.02
CA GLU A 124 1.55 -36.88 -10.59
C GLU A 124 0.68 -36.71 -11.86
N ASP A 125 0.72 -37.68 -12.77
CA ASP A 125 -0.06 -37.64 -14.02
C ASP A 125 -1.57 -37.71 -13.74
N GLU A 126 -2.01 -38.54 -12.79
CA GLU A 126 -3.41 -38.61 -12.36
C GLU A 126 -3.90 -37.29 -11.75
N LEU A 127 -3.10 -36.67 -10.88
CA LEU A 127 -3.39 -35.35 -10.30
C LEU A 127 -3.45 -34.26 -11.38
N TYR A 128 -2.51 -34.30 -12.32
CA TYR A 128 -2.49 -33.38 -13.45
C TYR A 128 -3.76 -33.52 -14.29
N ASP A 129 -4.11 -34.73 -14.69
CA ASP A 129 -5.27 -34.98 -15.55
C ASP A 129 -6.58 -34.59 -14.84
N ALA A 130 -6.68 -34.81 -13.52
CA ALA A 130 -7.81 -34.37 -12.73
C ALA A 130 -7.96 -32.84 -12.70
N MET A 131 -6.85 -32.10 -12.59
CA MET A 131 -6.85 -30.63 -12.68
C MET A 131 -7.12 -30.13 -14.10
N ALA A 132 -6.53 -30.78 -15.10
CA ALA A 132 -6.71 -30.40 -16.50
C ALA A 132 -8.15 -30.62 -16.99
N ASP A 133 -8.82 -31.65 -16.47
CA ASP A 133 -10.25 -31.92 -16.68
C ASP A 133 -11.18 -31.08 -15.78
N LEU A 134 -10.62 -30.24 -14.90
CA LEU A 134 -11.37 -29.48 -13.88
C LEU A 134 -12.25 -30.36 -12.98
N LYS A 135 -11.90 -31.64 -12.83
CA LYS A 135 -12.54 -32.57 -11.88
C LYS A 135 -12.14 -32.25 -10.44
N LEU A 136 -10.96 -31.64 -10.29
CA LEU A 136 -10.37 -31.25 -9.02
C LEU A 136 -9.60 -29.94 -9.22
N LEU A 137 -9.74 -29.00 -8.29
CA LEU A 137 -8.83 -27.87 -8.18
C LEU A 137 -8.43 -27.70 -6.71
N PHE A 138 -7.17 -27.40 -6.49
CA PHE A 138 -6.68 -27.07 -5.15
C PHE A 138 -7.02 -25.62 -4.79
N ASN A 139 -6.94 -25.31 -3.50
CA ASN A 139 -7.15 -23.95 -3.03
C ASN A 139 -6.13 -22.98 -3.64
N SER A 140 -6.41 -21.67 -3.51
CA SER A 140 -5.57 -20.65 -4.14
C SER A 140 -4.10 -20.67 -3.70
N PRO A 141 -3.77 -20.76 -2.40
CA PRO A 141 -2.37 -20.84 -1.95
C PRO A 141 -1.61 -22.03 -2.54
N THR A 142 -2.26 -23.19 -2.67
CA THR A 142 -1.63 -24.35 -3.32
C THR A 142 -1.29 -24.06 -4.77
N LEU A 143 -2.21 -23.52 -5.57
CA LEU A 143 -1.98 -23.20 -6.98
C LEU A 143 -0.91 -22.10 -7.16
N MET A 144 -0.89 -21.11 -6.27
CA MET A 144 0.07 -20.00 -6.31
C MET A 144 1.48 -20.42 -5.87
N ASN A 145 1.60 -21.25 -4.84
CA ASN A 145 2.86 -21.44 -4.12
C ASN A 145 3.52 -22.82 -4.32
N ALA A 146 2.79 -23.87 -4.68
CA ALA A 146 3.30 -25.26 -4.73
C ALA A 146 4.44 -25.45 -5.74
N GLY A 147 5.69 -25.51 -5.26
CA GLY A 147 6.91 -25.61 -6.07
C GLY A 147 7.64 -24.27 -6.32
N ARG A 148 7.42 -23.26 -5.47
CA ARG A 148 8.04 -21.92 -5.48
C ARG A 148 8.60 -21.59 -4.10
N GLU A 149 9.08 -20.37 -3.88
CA GLU A 149 9.74 -19.95 -2.64
C GLU A 149 8.83 -19.98 -1.39
N LEU A 150 7.64 -19.37 -1.46
CA LEU A 150 6.77 -19.19 -0.28
C LEU A 150 6.25 -20.50 0.34
N GLN A 151 6.00 -21.54 -0.46
CA GLN A 151 5.56 -22.89 -0.03
C GLN A 151 4.40 -22.97 0.98
N GLN A 152 3.61 -21.91 1.15
CA GLN A 152 2.40 -21.93 1.98
C GLN A 152 1.22 -22.44 1.15
N LEU A 153 0.88 -23.71 1.31
CA LEU A 153 -0.15 -24.39 0.49
C LEU A 153 -1.54 -24.39 1.16
N SER A 154 -1.61 -24.11 2.46
CA SER A 154 -2.86 -24.06 3.21
C SER A 154 -3.49 -22.67 3.13
N ALA A 155 -4.81 -22.62 2.95
CA ALA A 155 -5.60 -21.38 2.99
C ALA A 155 -6.24 -21.10 4.36
N CYS A 156 -6.38 -22.14 5.19
CA CYS A 156 -7.09 -22.05 6.45
C CYS A 156 -6.13 -22.42 7.58
N PHE A 157 -6.02 -21.52 8.55
CA PHE A 157 -5.22 -21.73 9.75
C PHE A 157 -6.15 -21.58 10.95
N VAL A 158 -6.07 -22.53 11.87
CA VAL A 158 -6.70 -22.41 13.18
C VAL A 158 -5.55 -22.30 14.17
N LEU A 159 -5.43 -21.14 14.78
CA LEU A 159 -4.42 -20.89 15.80
C LEU A 159 -5.06 -21.08 17.18
N PRO A 160 -4.47 -21.90 18.07
CA PRO A 160 -5.01 -22.09 19.40
C PRO A 160 -4.78 -20.83 20.21
N ILE A 161 -5.86 -20.26 20.75
CA ILE A 161 -5.76 -19.15 21.69
C ILE A 161 -5.62 -19.78 23.07
N GLU A 162 -4.42 -19.73 23.65
CA GLU A 162 -4.26 -20.16 25.04
C GLU A 162 -4.96 -19.16 25.97
N ASP A 163 -5.50 -19.66 27.08
CA ASP A 163 -6.21 -18.84 28.08
C ASP A 163 -5.20 -18.12 28.99
N SER A 164 -4.31 -17.38 28.37
CA SER A 164 -3.29 -16.54 28.99
C SER A 164 -3.06 -15.32 28.09
N LEU A 165 -2.73 -14.18 28.68
CA LEU A 165 -2.42 -12.97 27.90
C LEU A 165 -1.28 -13.24 26.92
N ASP A 166 -0.22 -13.90 27.37
CA ASP A 166 0.94 -14.24 26.53
C ASP A 166 0.54 -15.11 25.32
N GLY A 167 -0.28 -16.14 25.53
CA GLY A 167 -0.74 -17.01 24.45
C GLY A 167 -1.73 -16.36 23.48
N ILE A 168 -2.53 -15.40 23.95
CA ILE A 168 -3.38 -14.55 23.09
C ILE A 168 -2.49 -13.69 22.18
N PHE A 169 -1.48 -13.03 22.72
CA PHE A 169 -0.58 -12.16 21.95
C PHE A 169 0.34 -12.92 21.00
N ASP A 170 0.82 -14.11 21.37
CA ASP A 170 1.57 -14.98 20.47
C ASP A 170 0.69 -15.47 19.30
N THR A 171 -0.57 -15.81 19.56
CA THR A 171 -1.53 -16.16 18.51
C THR A 171 -1.78 -15.00 17.54
N LEU A 172 -1.87 -13.78 18.05
CA LEU A 172 -2.01 -12.56 17.24
C LEU A 172 -0.75 -12.28 16.43
N LYS A 173 0.45 -12.45 17.00
CA LYS A 173 1.73 -12.34 16.30
C LYS A 173 1.84 -13.35 15.15
N HIS A 174 1.47 -14.60 15.38
CA HIS A 174 1.44 -15.62 14.32
C HIS A 174 0.42 -15.28 13.24
N THR A 175 -0.75 -14.76 13.63
CA THR A 175 -1.75 -14.23 12.69
C THR A 175 -1.17 -13.09 11.86
N ALA A 176 -0.46 -12.14 12.49
CA ALA A 176 0.14 -10.98 11.84
C ALA A 176 1.29 -11.38 10.91
N LEU A 177 2.18 -12.29 11.29
CA LEU A 177 3.26 -12.79 10.43
C LEU A 177 2.74 -13.50 9.17
N ILE A 178 1.60 -14.21 9.29
CA ILE A 178 0.88 -14.79 8.14
C ILE A 178 0.39 -13.68 7.18
N HIS A 179 0.13 -12.48 7.68
CA HIS A 179 -0.30 -11.31 6.90
C HIS A 179 0.84 -10.36 6.49
N GLN A 180 1.99 -10.36 7.19
CA GLN A 180 3.04 -9.32 7.16
C GLN A 180 4.01 -9.38 5.95
N SER A 181 3.90 -10.31 5.01
CA SER A 181 4.87 -10.48 3.90
C SER A 181 5.04 -9.29 2.89
N GLY A 182 4.90 -8.02 3.29
CA GLY A 182 5.20 -6.81 2.51
C GLY A 182 5.18 -5.43 3.24
N GLY A 183 5.53 -5.29 4.53
CA GLY A 183 5.50 -3.99 5.24
C GLY A 183 6.78 -3.12 5.15
N GLY A 184 6.67 -1.85 4.74
CA GLY A 184 7.74 -0.85 4.78
C GLY A 184 7.60 0.16 5.94
N CYS A 185 8.62 1.01 6.19
CA CYS A 185 8.57 2.06 7.23
C CYS A 185 8.97 3.45 6.70
N VAL A 186 8.48 4.50 7.35
CA VAL A 186 8.74 5.92 7.03
C VAL A 186 9.46 6.60 8.19
N ALA A 187 10.16 7.69 7.90
CA ALA A 187 10.83 8.51 8.92
C ALA A 187 9.83 9.16 9.88
N GLY A 188 10.27 9.43 11.10
CA GLY A 188 9.42 9.90 12.19
C GLY A 188 8.80 11.28 11.96
N ASP A 189 9.43 12.11 11.13
CA ASP A 189 8.99 13.45 10.75
C ASP A 189 7.97 13.47 9.60
N ALA A 190 7.62 12.29 9.05
CA ALA A 190 6.57 12.16 8.05
C ALA A 190 5.21 12.50 8.66
N LEU A 191 4.45 13.36 7.98
CA LEU A 191 3.10 13.73 8.41
C LEU A 191 2.10 12.61 8.05
N ILE A 192 1.23 12.27 9.00
CA ILE A 192 0.14 11.31 8.87
C ILE A 192 -1.16 11.94 9.34
N HIS A 193 -2.27 11.57 8.69
CA HIS A 193 -3.61 11.86 9.19
C HIS A 193 -4.18 10.67 9.94
N THR A 194 -4.67 10.88 11.16
CA THR A 194 -5.46 9.87 11.89
C THR A 194 -6.66 10.48 12.60
N THR A 195 -7.66 9.65 12.91
CA THR A 195 -8.81 10.09 13.73
C THR A 195 -8.44 10.49 15.16
N PHE A 196 -7.27 10.08 15.63
CA PHE A 196 -6.80 10.35 16.99
C PHE A 196 -6.20 11.76 17.11
N CYS A 197 -5.28 12.12 16.21
CA CYS A 197 -4.48 13.35 16.34
C CYS A 197 -4.57 14.28 15.12
N GLY A 198 -5.44 14.01 14.14
CA GLY A 198 -5.51 14.81 12.93
C GLY A 198 -4.23 14.66 12.12
N ILE A 199 -3.68 15.76 11.59
CA ILE A 199 -2.41 15.76 10.83
C ILE A 199 -1.24 16.09 11.74
N GLU A 200 -0.39 15.10 11.98
CA GLU A 200 0.76 15.16 12.88
C GLU A 200 1.94 14.36 12.34
N GLU A 201 3.14 14.59 12.89
CA GLU A 201 4.28 13.71 12.61
C GLU A 201 4.03 12.31 13.20
N ILE A 202 4.36 11.26 12.43
CA ILE A 202 4.09 9.87 12.83
C ILE A 202 4.82 9.49 14.13
N ALA A 203 5.99 10.10 14.41
CA ALA A 203 6.67 9.96 15.69
C ALA A 203 5.87 10.57 16.85
N THR A 204 5.22 11.72 16.64
CA THR A 204 4.36 12.35 17.64
C THR A 204 3.13 11.50 17.92
N LEU A 205 2.50 10.92 16.89
CA LEU A 205 1.42 9.95 17.06
C LEU A 205 1.89 8.75 17.92
N TYR A 206 3.07 8.20 17.61
CA TYR A 206 3.63 7.08 18.37
C TYR A 206 3.80 7.41 19.85
N GLU A 207 4.43 8.55 20.18
CA GLU A 207 4.64 8.94 21.57
C GLU A 207 3.33 9.28 22.30
N ARG A 208 2.37 9.92 21.63
CA ARG A 208 1.04 10.18 22.22
C ARG A 208 0.32 8.88 22.55
N VAL A 209 0.34 7.89 21.64
CA VAL A 209 -0.25 6.58 21.90
C VAL A 209 0.47 5.86 23.04
N ARG A 210 1.81 5.92 23.07
CA ARG A 210 2.60 5.35 24.17
C ARG A 210 2.22 5.96 25.54
N GLN A 211 1.93 7.26 25.59
CA GLN A 211 1.48 7.95 26.80
C GLN A 211 0.08 7.53 27.28
N THR A 212 -0.74 6.91 26.42
CA THR A 212 -2.03 6.33 26.85
C THR A 212 -1.86 5.07 27.70
N GLY A 213 -0.65 4.49 27.75
CA GLY A 213 -0.34 3.30 28.54
C GLY A 213 -0.53 1.98 27.79
N VAL A 214 -0.75 2.00 26.47
CA VAL A 214 -0.76 0.79 25.63
C VAL A 214 0.58 0.06 25.77
N PRO A 215 0.58 -1.27 26.02
CA PRO A 215 1.81 -2.02 26.18
C PRO A 215 2.61 -2.09 24.88
N GLU A 216 3.92 -1.93 25.00
CA GLU A 216 4.86 -2.02 23.89
C GLU A 216 5.61 -3.35 23.95
N THR A 217 5.67 -4.06 22.82
CA THR A 217 6.50 -5.25 22.65
C THR A 217 7.79 -4.86 21.94
N GLU A 218 8.93 -5.18 22.56
CA GLU A 218 10.26 -4.88 22.03
C GLU A 218 10.86 -6.09 21.30
N GLY A 219 11.47 -5.84 20.15
CA GLY A 219 12.34 -6.76 19.42
C GLY A 219 13.75 -6.17 19.26
N GLU A 220 14.61 -6.84 18.48
CA GLU A 220 16.02 -6.44 18.34
C GLU A 220 16.23 -5.05 17.72
N ARG A 221 15.41 -4.69 16.72
CA ARG A 221 15.48 -3.41 15.99
C ARG A 221 14.12 -2.75 15.80
N TRP A 222 13.12 -3.20 16.55
CA TRP A 222 11.76 -2.71 16.40
C TRP A 222 11.01 -2.74 17.72
N ARG A 223 9.99 -1.90 17.79
CA ARG A 223 9.02 -1.80 18.88
C ARG A 223 7.63 -1.73 18.28
N VAL A 224 6.67 -2.39 18.89
CA VAL A 224 5.28 -2.40 18.39
C VAL A 224 4.26 -2.23 19.51
N MET A 225 3.23 -1.45 19.23
CA MET A 225 2.03 -1.34 20.06
C MET A 225 0.82 -1.83 19.25
N ASP A 226 0.01 -2.70 19.84
CA ASP A 226 -1.32 -3.03 19.33
C ASP A 226 -2.29 -1.93 19.74
N VAL A 227 -2.90 -1.26 18.75
CA VAL A 227 -3.71 -0.05 18.96
C VAL A 227 -5.16 -0.24 18.53
N ARG A 228 -5.59 -1.49 18.30
CA ARG A 228 -6.95 -1.80 17.85
C ARG A 228 -8.00 -1.25 18.80
N ASP A 229 -7.75 -1.33 20.11
CA ASP A 229 -8.67 -0.89 21.16
C ASP A 229 -8.82 0.64 21.24
N LEU A 230 -7.88 1.39 20.65
CA LEU A 230 -7.96 2.85 20.58
C LEU A 230 -8.86 3.34 19.43
N GLY A 231 -9.31 2.44 18.53
CA GLY A 231 -10.22 2.81 17.44
C GLY A 231 -9.65 3.82 16.44
N ILE A 232 -8.32 3.94 16.36
CA ILE A 232 -7.66 4.93 15.50
C ILE A 232 -7.82 4.53 14.04
N MET A 233 -8.26 5.44 13.19
CA MET A 233 -8.41 5.22 11.75
C MET A 233 -7.54 6.17 10.93
N THR A 234 -7.15 5.76 9.72
CA THR A 234 -6.48 6.61 8.72
C THR A 234 -7.08 6.40 7.34
N MET A 235 -6.91 7.37 6.44
CA MET A 235 -7.37 7.24 5.05
C MET A 235 -6.47 6.26 4.30
N SER A 236 -7.06 5.20 3.78
CA SER A 236 -6.37 4.16 3.02
C SER A 236 -7.03 3.96 1.66
N LEU A 237 -6.22 3.79 0.62
CA LEU A 237 -6.70 3.41 -0.71
C LEU A 237 -7.11 1.94 -0.72
N ASP A 238 -8.28 1.63 -1.30
CA ASP A 238 -8.57 0.31 -1.86
C ASP A 238 -8.03 0.24 -3.31
N PRO A 239 -6.97 -0.55 -3.60
CA PRO A 239 -6.39 -0.63 -4.92
C PRO A 239 -7.34 -1.16 -6.01
N ALA A 240 -8.39 -1.90 -5.63
CA ALA A 240 -9.34 -2.46 -6.58
C ALA A 240 -10.34 -1.42 -7.10
N SER A 241 -10.83 -0.56 -6.21
CA SER A 241 -11.81 0.49 -6.55
C SER A 241 -11.19 1.86 -6.81
N GLY A 242 -9.97 2.10 -6.32
CA GLY A 242 -9.32 3.43 -6.35
C GLY A 242 -9.90 4.42 -5.34
N VAL A 243 -10.78 3.96 -4.44
CA VAL A 243 -11.46 4.77 -3.43
C VAL A 243 -10.62 4.81 -2.15
N PHE A 244 -10.53 5.99 -1.55
CA PHE A 244 -9.96 6.17 -0.21
C PHE A 244 -11.07 6.07 0.82
N GLU A 245 -10.85 5.25 1.84
CA GLU A 245 -11.78 5.05 2.94
C GLU A 245 -11.03 5.02 4.28
N PRO A 246 -11.68 5.42 5.39
CA PRO A 246 -11.12 5.24 6.72
C PRO A 246 -10.92 3.76 7.03
N ARG A 247 -9.71 3.38 7.42
CA ARG A 247 -9.38 2.04 7.90
C ARG A 247 -8.73 2.06 9.26
N LEU A 248 -9.08 1.06 10.07
CA LEU A 248 -8.57 0.87 11.42
C LEU A 248 -7.08 0.58 11.41
N LEU A 249 -6.31 1.33 12.21
CA LEU A 249 -4.92 1.02 12.54
C LEU A 249 -4.92 -0.14 13.52
N THR A 250 -4.18 -1.20 13.18
CA THR A 250 -4.04 -2.35 14.07
C THR A 250 -2.80 -2.24 14.94
N HIS A 251 -1.69 -1.77 14.37
CA HIS A 251 -0.41 -1.71 15.06
C HIS A 251 0.35 -0.45 14.69
N LEU A 252 1.07 0.11 15.67
CA LEU A 252 2.08 1.14 15.45
C LEU A 252 3.46 0.53 15.63
N TRP A 253 4.27 0.57 14.57
CA TRP A 253 5.62 0.04 14.55
C TRP A 253 6.64 1.18 14.57
N ARG A 254 7.67 1.05 15.40
CA ARG A 254 8.86 1.88 15.38
C ARG A 254 10.05 1.00 15.07
N TRP A 255 10.83 1.37 14.06
CA TRP A 255 12.01 0.62 13.61
C TRP A 255 13.26 1.46 13.75
N GLU A 256 14.37 0.81 14.06
CA GLU A 256 15.71 1.38 13.95
C GLU A 256 16.31 0.98 12.60
N VAL A 257 16.24 1.89 11.63
CA VAL A 257 16.72 1.65 10.24
C VAL A 257 18.07 2.33 10.04
N PRO A 258 19.13 1.59 9.64
CA PRO A 258 20.44 2.16 9.33
C PRO A 258 20.37 3.23 8.22
N ALA A 259 21.25 4.22 8.25
CA ALA A 259 21.22 5.34 7.29
C ALA A 259 21.43 4.88 5.84
N GLU A 260 22.24 3.84 5.62
CA GLU A 260 22.49 3.20 4.34
C GLU A 260 21.25 2.48 3.76
N GLU A 261 20.27 2.16 4.60
CA GLU A 261 19.01 1.53 4.24
C GLU A 261 17.86 2.53 4.14
N GLN A 262 18.15 3.84 4.24
CA GLN A 262 17.19 4.92 4.09
C GLN A 262 17.31 5.58 2.71
N VAL A 263 16.17 6.00 2.16
CA VAL A 263 16.07 6.76 0.92
C VAL A 263 15.05 7.86 1.05
N THR A 264 15.37 9.04 0.50
CA THR A 264 14.47 10.18 0.47
C THR A 264 13.86 10.31 -0.92
N VAL A 265 12.52 10.22 -0.99
CA VAL A 265 11.74 10.37 -2.20
C VAL A 265 11.22 11.80 -2.27
N ARG A 266 11.55 12.51 -3.35
CA ARG A 266 11.07 13.88 -3.62
C ARG A 266 10.21 13.89 -4.86
N SER A 267 9.03 14.46 -4.75
CA SER A 267 8.08 14.61 -5.85
C SER A 267 8.08 16.05 -6.37
N SER A 268 7.50 16.24 -7.57
CA SER A 268 7.56 17.53 -8.28
C SER A 268 6.72 18.64 -7.66
N ASP A 269 5.78 18.30 -6.78
CA ASP A 269 4.94 19.26 -6.05
C ASP A 269 5.60 19.77 -4.76
N GLY A 270 6.81 19.29 -4.44
CA GLY A 270 7.56 19.66 -3.25
C GLY A 270 7.33 18.73 -2.05
N THR A 271 6.50 17.68 -2.17
CA THR A 271 6.40 16.65 -1.13
C THR A 271 7.67 15.81 -1.08
N GLU A 272 8.19 15.64 0.13
CA GLU A 272 9.40 14.91 0.45
C GLU A 272 9.09 13.92 1.59
N VAL A 273 9.53 12.68 1.45
CA VAL A 273 9.40 11.65 2.49
C VAL A 273 10.67 10.79 2.52
N THR A 274 11.19 10.58 3.72
CA THR A 274 12.29 9.65 3.96
C THR A 274 11.72 8.31 4.42
N THR A 275 12.26 7.22 3.90
CA THR A 275 11.70 5.89 4.08
C THR A 275 12.77 4.81 3.99
N SER A 276 12.47 3.57 4.39
CA SER A 276 13.37 2.45 4.13
C SER A 276 13.45 2.11 2.65
N THR A 277 14.58 1.56 2.22
CA THR A 277 14.82 1.14 0.82
C THR A 277 13.77 0.13 0.31
N TRP A 278 13.21 -0.69 1.20
CA TRP A 278 12.18 -1.68 0.86
C TRP A 278 10.74 -1.16 0.96
N HIS A 279 10.52 0.09 1.35
CA HIS A 279 9.16 0.62 1.46
C HIS A 279 8.47 0.66 0.09
N PRO A 280 7.28 0.05 -0.05
CA PRO A 280 6.56 0.04 -1.32
C PRO A 280 5.82 1.35 -1.53
N PHE A 281 5.93 1.89 -2.74
CA PHE A 281 5.10 2.98 -3.26
C PHE A 281 4.17 2.44 -4.33
N MET A 282 2.97 3.01 -4.41
CA MET A 282 2.06 2.76 -5.52
C MET A 282 2.42 3.67 -6.70
N VAL A 283 2.86 3.06 -7.79
CA VAL A 283 3.28 3.74 -9.02
C VAL A 283 2.25 3.46 -10.12
N PHE A 284 1.78 4.52 -10.77
CA PHE A 284 0.93 4.41 -11.94
C PHE A 284 1.79 4.19 -13.18
N THR A 285 1.51 3.11 -13.91
CA THR A 285 2.21 2.69 -15.12
C THR A 285 1.23 2.53 -16.28
N ASP A 286 1.74 2.30 -17.48
CA ASP A 286 0.97 1.89 -18.67
C ASP A 286 0.13 0.63 -18.42
N ARG A 287 0.53 -0.21 -17.45
CA ARG A 287 -0.17 -1.46 -17.08
C ARG A 287 -1.10 -1.31 -15.88
N GLY A 288 -1.27 -0.09 -15.37
CA GLY A 288 -2.07 0.21 -14.18
C GLY A 288 -1.21 0.44 -12.94
N LEU A 289 -1.80 0.23 -11.77
CA LEU A 289 -1.17 0.48 -10.48
C LEU A 289 -0.25 -0.67 -10.07
N GLU A 290 1.02 -0.37 -9.83
CA GLU A 290 2.04 -1.35 -9.43
C GLU A 290 2.74 -0.91 -8.15
N GLU A 291 3.05 -1.86 -7.27
CA GLU A 291 3.91 -1.59 -6.11
C GLU A 291 5.37 -1.57 -6.53
N ARG A 292 6.10 -0.53 -6.12
CA ARG A 292 7.53 -0.37 -6.39
C ARG A 292 8.25 0.05 -5.13
N ARG A 293 9.30 -0.67 -4.78
CA ARG A 293 10.19 -0.30 -3.66
C ARG A 293 10.80 1.07 -3.86
N ALA A 294 11.04 1.77 -2.76
CA ALA A 294 11.64 3.10 -2.72
C ALA A 294 12.99 3.14 -3.46
N ASP A 295 13.85 2.12 -3.30
CA ASP A 295 15.14 1.99 -4.00
C ASP A 295 15.02 1.72 -5.52
N ARG A 296 13.83 1.32 -5.99
CA ARG A 296 13.52 1.09 -7.40
C ARG A 296 12.80 2.26 -8.08
N LEU A 297 12.39 3.28 -7.33
CA LEU A 297 11.81 4.50 -7.92
C LEU A 297 12.80 5.22 -8.83
N ARG A 298 12.29 5.84 -9.89
CA ARG A 298 13.06 6.63 -10.85
C ARG A 298 12.40 7.99 -11.08
N PRO A 299 13.19 9.06 -11.34
CA PRO A 299 12.62 10.34 -11.74
C PRO A 299 11.68 10.18 -12.95
N GLY A 300 10.46 10.68 -12.81
CA GLY A 300 9.41 10.52 -13.82
C GLY A 300 8.35 9.45 -13.47
N ASP A 301 8.61 8.60 -12.48
CA ASP A 301 7.57 7.71 -11.94
C ASP A 301 6.40 8.52 -11.38
N ILE A 302 5.18 8.09 -11.70
CA ILE A 302 3.95 8.74 -11.25
C ILE A 302 3.50 8.05 -9.97
N LEU A 303 3.69 8.70 -8.83
CA LEU A 303 3.21 8.20 -7.55
C LEU A 303 1.72 8.46 -7.39
N LEU A 304 1.01 7.51 -6.82
CA LEU A 304 -0.40 7.69 -6.49
C LEU A 304 -0.55 8.75 -5.38
N GLN A 305 -1.54 9.63 -5.55
CA GLN A 305 -1.93 10.63 -4.57
C GLN A 305 -3.38 10.42 -4.12
N PRO A 306 -3.78 10.96 -2.96
CA PRO A 306 -5.17 11.04 -2.56
C PRO A 306 -6.04 11.72 -3.63
N ASN A 307 -7.28 11.27 -3.75
CA ASN A 307 -8.25 11.80 -4.71
C ASN A 307 -9.53 12.26 -4.00
N ALA A 308 -10.49 12.77 -4.77
CA ALA A 308 -11.73 13.36 -4.23
C ALA A 308 -12.52 12.42 -3.30
N SER A 309 -12.37 11.10 -3.44
CA SER A 309 -13.06 10.12 -2.58
C SER A 309 -12.72 10.24 -1.09
N VAL A 310 -11.61 10.87 -0.72
CA VAL A 310 -11.32 11.20 0.68
C VAL A 310 -12.38 12.13 1.26
N ARG A 311 -12.86 13.09 0.47
CA ARG A 311 -13.91 14.03 0.90
C ARG A 311 -15.26 13.34 0.99
N ASP A 312 -15.54 12.40 0.09
CA ASP A 312 -16.76 11.61 0.11
C ASP A 312 -16.83 10.66 1.32
N ASN A 313 -15.67 10.22 1.83
CA ASN A 313 -15.53 9.29 2.96
C ASN A 313 -14.90 9.93 4.20
N TRP A 314 -15.04 11.26 4.36
CA TRP A 314 -14.44 11.97 5.49
C TRP A 314 -15.06 11.51 6.82
N PRO A 315 -14.27 11.14 7.85
CA PRO A 315 -14.80 10.44 9.02
C PRO A 315 -15.41 11.36 10.09
N PHE A 316 -15.24 12.69 9.94
CA PHE A 316 -15.67 13.65 10.96
C PHE A 316 -16.94 14.39 10.55
N THR A 317 -17.98 14.26 11.38
CA THR A 317 -19.27 14.94 11.21
C THR A 317 -19.61 15.88 12.36
N ASP A 318 -18.98 15.69 13.52
CA ASP A 318 -19.26 16.47 14.73
C ASP A 318 -18.21 17.56 14.95
N TYR A 319 -18.64 18.70 15.50
CA TYR A 319 -17.75 19.78 15.89
C TYR A 319 -16.82 19.36 17.03
N GLN A 320 -15.59 19.86 16.99
CA GLN A 320 -14.58 19.59 18.02
C GLN A 320 -14.71 20.59 19.15
N GLU A 321 -14.51 20.16 20.39
CA GLU A 321 -14.42 21.06 21.54
C GLU A 321 -12.95 21.34 21.87
N VAL A 322 -12.58 22.62 21.95
CA VAL A 322 -11.23 23.08 22.31
C VAL A 322 -11.35 24.10 23.44
N ASP A 323 -10.81 23.78 24.61
CA ASP A 323 -10.85 24.64 25.80
C ASP A 323 -12.26 25.14 26.18
N GLY A 324 -13.28 24.30 26.01
CA GLY A 324 -14.68 24.62 26.31
C GLY A 324 -15.37 25.48 25.24
N LEU A 325 -14.73 25.69 24.08
CA LEU A 325 -15.32 26.32 22.91
C LEU A 325 -15.58 25.27 21.83
N GLU A 326 -16.78 25.28 21.28
CA GLU A 326 -17.13 24.48 20.10
C GLU A 326 -16.49 25.12 18.85
N LEU A 327 -15.73 24.32 18.09
CA LEU A 327 -15.09 24.73 16.85
C LEU A 327 -16.07 24.60 15.68
N ASP A 328 -16.92 25.62 15.55
CA ASP A 328 -17.81 25.82 14.41
C ASP A 328 -17.09 26.52 13.23
N GLU A 329 -17.83 26.77 12.14
CA GLU A 329 -17.26 27.41 10.95
C GLU A 329 -16.85 28.87 11.17
N ASP A 330 -17.55 29.66 12.00
CA ASP A 330 -17.18 31.06 12.28
C ASP A 330 -15.87 31.12 13.09
N LEU A 331 -15.77 30.29 14.13
CA LEU A 331 -14.55 30.19 14.93
C LEU A 331 -13.39 29.67 14.09
N ALA A 332 -13.59 28.63 13.28
CA ALA A 332 -12.54 28.10 12.42
C ALA A 332 -12.06 29.12 11.39
N TRP A 333 -12.96 29.90 10.77
CA TRP A 333 -12.59 31.00 9.90
C TRP A 333 -11.77 32.08 10.62
N ARG A 334 -12.15 32.47 11.84
CA ARG A 334 -11.38 33.43 12.65
C ARG A 334 -9.99 32.91 12.99
N VAL A 335 -9.89 31.64 13.36
CA VAL A 335 -8.61 30.95 13.63
C VAL A 335 -7.73 31.00 12.39
N GLY A 336 -8.26 30.62 11.22
CA GLY A 336 -7.53 30.69 9.95
C GLY A 336 -7.04 32.10 9.64
N ARG A 337 -7.91 33.11 9.82
CA ARG A 337 -7.55 34.51 9.61
C ARG A 337 -6.46 34.99 10.57
N LEU A 338 -6.50 34.57 11.83
CA LEU A 338 -5.50 34.92 12.83
C LEU A 338 -4.13 34.30 12.51
N LEU A 339 -4.11 33.01 12.15
CA LEU A 339 -2.88 32.31 11.78
C LEU A 339 -2.25 32.90 10.50
N GLY A 340 -3.06 33.25 9.50
CA GLY A 340 -2.57 33.86 8.27
C GLY A 340 -2.10 35.31 8.42
N GLY A 341 -2.55 36.01 9.47
CA GLY A 341 -2.07 37.34 9.84
C GLY A 341 -0.64 37.39 10.42
N GLY A 342 0.04 36.24 10.58
CA GLY A 342 1.43 36.16 11.01
C GLY A 342 1.65 35.94 12.50
N SER A 343 0.71 35.27 13.20
CA SER A 343 0.96 34.78 14.55
C SER A 343 2.21 33.89 14.55
N ARG A 344 3.19 34.22 15.41
CA ARG A 344 4.50 33.54 15.49
C ARG A 344 4.54 32.40 16.51
N ASP A 345 3.47 32.21 17.28
CA ASP A 345 3.42 31.17 18.30
C ASP A 345 3.07 29.82 17.65
N ALA A 346 4.10 28.99 17.46
CA ALA A 346 3.95 27.64 16.91
C ALA A 346 3.01 26.77 17.77
N ALA A 347 3.08 26.88 19.10
CA ALA A 347 2.31 26.04 20.02
C ALA A 347 0.80 26.27 19.98
N SER A 348 0.34 27.51 19.74
CA SER A 348 -1.10 27.80 19.59
C SER A 348 -1.62 27.44 18.19
N GLY A 349 -0.74 27.44 17.19
CA GLY A 349 -1.05 26.95 15.84
C GLY A 349 -1.25 25.44 15.77
N ASP A 350 -0.48 24.66 16.53
CA ASP A 350 -0.54 23.19 16.51
C ASP A 350 -1.89 22.65 17.03
N ALA A 351 -2.34 23.08 18.21
CA ALA A 351 -3.60 22.61 18.79
C ALA A 351 -4.82 23.01 17.94
N ALA A 352 -4.81 24.24 17.40
CA ALA A 352 -5.87 24.71 16.51
C ALA A 352 -5.89 23.95 15.18
N THR A 353 -4.72 23.69 14.60
CA THR A 353 -4.61 22.92 13.35
C THR A 353 -5.02 21.47 13.56
N GLU A 354 -4.63 20.86 14.69
CA GLU A 354 -5.09 19.53 15.09
C GLU A 354 -6.62 19.46 15.13
N ALA A 355 -7.27 20.37 15.88
CA ALA A 355 -8.73 20.38 16.01
C ALA A 355 -9.43 20.58 14.66
N VAL A 356 -8.94 21.52 13.83
CA VAL A 356 -9.48 21.75 12.48
C VAL A 356 -9.38 20.49 11.62
N THR A 357 -8.24 19.78 11.64
CA THR A 357 -8.06 18.56 10.84
C THR A 357 -8.90 17.38 11.31
N LYS A 358 -9.49 17.46 12.51
CA LYS A 358 -10.46 16.50 13.06
C LYS A 358 -11.91 16.98 12.99
N SER A 359 -12.19 18.01 12.18
CA SER A 359 -13.51 18.63 12.09
C SER A 359 -14.21 18.29 10.76
N PRO A 360 -15.52 18.60 10.63
CA PRO A 360 -16.25 18.47 9.37
C PRO A 360 -15.61 19.27 8.24
N LEU A 361 -15.86 18.84 7.00
CA LEU A 361 -15.32 19.52 5.81
C LEU A 361 -15.73 21.00 5.72
N SER A 362 -16.90 21.38 6.25
CA SER A 362 -17.34 22.78 6.33
C SER A 362 -16.42 23.62 7.22
N VAL A 363 -16.04 23.10 8.39
CA VAL A 363 -15.12 23.73 9.34
C VAL A 363 -13.72 23.87 8.73
N ILE A 364 -13.23 22.82 8.06
CA ILE A 364 -11.96 22.86 7.33
C ILE A 364 -12.02 23.91 6.21
N ALA A 365 -13.11 23.95 5.43
CA ALA A 365 -13.30 24.93 4.38
C ALA A 365 -13.31 26.37 4.91
N ALA A 366 -13.99 26.60 6.05
CA ALA A 366 -14.04 27.89 6.69
C ALA A 366 -12.67 28.34 7.21
N PHE A 367 -11.90 27.43 7.82
CA PHE A 367 -10.51 27.67 8.21
C PHE A 367 -9.62 28.07 7.03
N LEU A 368 -9.68 27.31 5.93
CA LEU A 368 -8.94 27.61 4.71
C LEU A 368 -9.35 28.97 4.12
N ALA A 369 -10.65 29.30 4.13
CA ALA A 369 -11.15 30.60 3.69
C ALA A 369 -10.61 31.75 4.56
N GLY A 370 -10.50 31.55 5.87
CA GLY A 370 -9.87 32.51 6.78
C GLY A 370 -8.38 32.76 6.46
N LEU A 371 -7.62 31.71 6.14
CA LEU A 371 -6.24 31.85 5.65
C LEU A 371 -6.18 32.65 4.35
N ILE A 372 -7.16 32.45 3.45
CA ILE A 372 -7.23 33.21 2.21
C ILE A 372 -7.58 34.68 2.46
N ASP A 373 -8.53 34.98 3.33
CA ASP A 373 -8.95 36.35 3.67
C ASP A 373 -7.87 37.16 4.40
N SER A 374 -6.92 36.51 5.06
CA SER A 374 -5.82 37.17 5.78
C SER A 374 -4.62 37.50 4.91
N GLY A 375 -4.23 36.60 4.00
CA GLY A 375 -3.02 36.74 3.21
C GLY A 375 -2.96 35.89 1.94
N GLY A 376 -4.07 35.27 1.56
CA GLY A 376 -4.16 34.48 0.34
C GLY A 376 -4.25 35.32 -0.93
N ARG A 377 -3.85 34.72 -2.04
CA ARG A 377 -3.93 35.31 -3.38
C ARG A 377 -4.67 34.36 -4.30
N VAL A 378 -5.74 34.88 -4.90
CA VAL A 378 -6.44 34.25 -6.03
C VAL A 378 -5.92 34.87 -7.33
N ASP A 379 -5.25 34.05 -8.14
CA ASP A 379 -4.66 34.42 -9.43
C ASP A 379 -5.51 33.83 -10.58
N LEU A 380 -6.24 34.69 -11.27
CA LEU A 380 -7.15 34.32 -12.34
C LEU A 380 -6.43 33.85 -13.61
N GLU A 381 -5.30 34.49 -13.94
CA GLU A 381 -4.55 34.17 -15.16
C GLU A 381 -3.93 32.78 -15.06
N ARG A 382 -3.35 32.46 -13.91
CA ARG A 382 -2.70 31.17 -13.67
C ARG A 382 -3.63 30.11 -13.12
N ARG A 383 -4.88 30.47 -12.79
CA ARG A 383 -5.90 29.64 -12.14
C ARG A 383 -5.38 29.02 -10.84
N ARG A 384 -4.93 29.85 -9.89
CA ARG A 384 -4.30 29.37 -8.65
C ARG A 384 -4.84 30.10 -7.44
N VAL A 385 -5.01 29.35 -6.36
CA VAL A 385 -5.21 29.88 -5.01
C VAL A 385 -3.94 29.59 -4.23
N VAL A 386 -3.29 30.64 -3.74
CA VAL A 386 -1.99 30.55 -3.09
C VAL A 386 -2.06 31.17 -1.71
N PHE A 387 -1.50 30.51 -0.71
CA PHE A 387 -1.27 31.06 0.61
C PHE A 387 0.23 31.12 0.87
N ALA A 388 0.71 32.20 1.48
CA ALA A 388 2.13 32.39 1.77
C ALA A 388 2.33 32.62 3.27
N THR A 389 3.30 31.94 3.86
CA THR A 389 3.64 32.09 5.28
C THR A 389 5.15 32.00 5.50
N VAL A 390 5.62 32.64 6.57
CA VAL A 390 7.01 32.50 7.05
C VAL A 390 7.17 31.34 8.05
N CYS A 391 6.07 30.68 8.42
CA CYS A 391 6.05 29.50 9.29
C CYS A 391 6.16 28.23 8.43
N PRO A 392 7.31 27.51 8.45
CA PRO A 392 7.49 26.30 7.65
C PRO A 392 6.50 25.20 8.06
N ASP A 393 6.20 25.10 9.35
CA ASP A 393 5.37 24.04 9.88
C ASP A 393 3.90 24.17 9.43
N LEU A 394 3.33 25.37 9.55
CA LEU A 394 2.01 25.69 9.01
C LEU A 394 1.95 25.40 7.50
N ALA A 395 2.99 25.72 6.75
CA ALA A 395 3.05 25.44 5.31
C ALA A 395 3.06 23.93 5.02
N ARG A 396 3.83 23.13 5.75
CA ARG A 396 3.87 21.67 5.61
C ARG A 396 2.53 21.04 5.97
N ARG A 397 1.94 21.41 7.11
CA ARG A 397 0.63 20.87 7.56
C ARG A 397 -0.49 21.27 6.61
N LEU A 398 -0.48 22.50 6.11
CA LEU A 398 -1.43 22.97 5.10
C LEU A 398 -1.28 22.19 3.78
N GLN A 399 -0.05 21.97 3.30
CA GLN A 399 0.19 21.13 2.13
C GLN A 399 -0.32 19.71 2.36
N ALA A 400 -0.04 19.10 3.52
CA ALA A 400 -0.50 17.75 3.85
C ALA A 400 -2.04 17.65 3.90
N LEU A 401 -2.71 18.61 4.55
CA LEU A 401 -4.17 18.68 4.62
C LEU A 401 -4.80 18.75 3.24
N VAL A 402 -4.33 19.69 2.44
CA VAL A 402 -4.94 19.96 1.15
C VAL A 402 -4.58 18.86 0.12
N SER A 403 -3.43 18.21 0.30
CA SER A 403 -3.06 16.99 -0.43
C SER A 403 -3.96 15.82 -0.08
N LEU A 404 -4.20 15.58 1.22
CA LEU A 404 -5.11 14.55 1.72
C LEU A 404 -6.53 14.74 1.15
N LEU A 405 -7.02 15.97 1.11
CA LEU A 405 -8.34 16.30 0.53
C LEU A 405 -8.39 16.16 -1.01
N GLY A 406 -7.31 15.72 -1.66
CA GLY A 406 -7.28 15.40 -3.09
C GLY A 406 -7.11 16.59 -4.03
N PHE A 407 -6.63 17.74 -3.54
CA PHE A 407 -6.45 18.94 -4.36
C PHE A 407 -5.09 19.03 -5.07
N ALA A 408 -4.15 18.13 -4.76
CA ALA A 408 -2.79 18.10 -5.31
C ALA A 408 -2.06 19.47 -5.19
N PRO A 409 -1.82 19.95 -3.94
CA PRO A 409 -1.17 21.24 -3.70
C PRO A 409 0.32 21.17 -4.05
N SER A 410 0.97 22.33 -4.18
CA SER A 410 2.44 22.39 -4.27
C SER A 410 3.03 23.40 -3.30
N LEU A 411 4.21 23.09 -2.75
CA LEU A 411 4.94 23.93 -1.82
C LEU A 411 6.22 24.46 -2.49
N ARG A 412 6.40 25.79 -2.45
CA ARG A 412 7.61 26.46 -2.92
C ARG A 412 8.21 27.32 -1.82
N VAL A 413 9.52 27.19 -1.63
CA VAL A 413 10.28 28.02 -0.69
C VAL A 413 11.02 29.10 -1.48
N ARG A 414 10.74 30.37 -1.19
CA ARG A 414 11.47 31.52 -1.75
C ARG A 414 12.41 32.07 -0.69
N GLY A 415 13.70 32.07 -1.01
CA GLY A 415 14.71 32.71 -0.16
C GLY A 415 14.49 34.22 -0.08
N PRO A 416 15.03 34.88 0.97
CA PRO A 416 15.00 36.33 1.06
C PRO A 416 15.77 36.93 -0.13
N GLY A 417 15.15 37.86 -0.86
CA GLY A 417 15.76 38.49 -2.02
C GLY A 417 16.98 39.33 -1.64
N GLY A 418 18.17 38.71 -1.63
CA GLY A 418 19.47 39.39 -1.53
C GLY A 418 19.84 40.03 -0.19
N GLY A 419 19.12 39.76 0.90
CA GLY A 419 19.39 40.32 2.24
C GLY A 419 19.09 39.34 3.38
N PRO A 420 19.39 39.70 4.65
CA PRO A 420 18.99 38.91 5.81
C PRO A 420 17.47 38.96 5.95
N GLY A 421 16.80 37.83 5.73
CA GLY A 421 15.35 37.72 5.85
C GLY A 421 14.90 36.27 5.99
N THR A 422 13.68 36.08 6.49
CA THR A 422 13.09 34.75 6.65
C THR A 422 12.63 34.22 5.29
N ALA A 423 12.86 32.93 5.02
CA ALA A 423 12.34 32.29 3.81
C ALA A 423 10.79 32.33 3.81
N LEU A 424 10.20 32.57 2.65
CA LEU A 424 8.76 32.58 2.45
C LEU A 424 8.31 31.24 1.86
N HIS A 425 7.37 30.58 2.52
CA HIS A 425 6.78 29.32 2.09
C HIS A 425 5.44 29.61 1.40
N GLU A 426 5.37 29.39 0.09
CA GLU A 426 4.16 29.56 -0.71
C GLU A 426 3.52 28.18 -0.98
N VAL A 427 2.31 27.98 -0.50
CA VAL A 427 1.48 26.81 -0.75
C VAL A 427 0.44 27.15 -1.82
N GLU A 428 0.56 26.57 -2.99
CA GLU A 428 -0.51 26.54 -3.99
C GLU A 428 -1.51 25.47 -3.56
N LEU A 429 -2.72 25.88 -3.17
CA LEU A 429 -3.70 25.00 -2.52
C LEU A 429 -4.34 23.98 -3.47
N ALA A 430 -4.28 24.19 -4.78
CA ALA A 430 -4.79 23.19 -5.71
C ALA A 430 -4.06 23.28 -7.04
N ALA A 431 -3.81 22.11 -7.65
CA ALA A 431 -3.46 22.06 -9.06
C ALA A 431 -4.57 22.70 -9.90
N ALA A 432 -4.22 23.30 -11.04
CA ALA A 432 -5.15 24.05 -11.90
C ALA A 432 -6.43 23.28 -12.28
N ALA A 433 -6.33 21.94 -12.40
CA ALA A 433 -7.45 21.05 -12.69
C ALA A 433 -8.43 20.88 -11.51
N ARG A 434 -7.94 21.03 -10.27
CA ARG A 434 -8.71 20.91 -9.02
C ARG A 434 -9.10 22.25 -8.42
N THR A 435 -8.60 23.36 -8.96
CA THR A 435 -8.91 24.71 -8.49
C THR A 435 -10.40 25.04 -8.49
N PRO A 436 -11.23 24.62 -9.47
CA PRO A 436 -12.68 24.86 -9.40
C PRO A 436 -13.32 24.16 -8.20
N GLU A 437 -12.98 22.89 -7.95
CA GLU A 437 -13.48 22.13 -6.79
C GLU A 437 -13.08 22.81 -5.46
N LEU A 438 -11.84 23.32 -5.39
CA LEU A 438 -11.39 24.08 -4.23
C LEU A 438 -12.17 25.38 -4.08
N ALA A 439 -12.37 26.12 -5.18
CA ALA A 439 -13.12 27.38 -5.16
C ALA A 439 -14.56 27.16 -4.68
N GLU A 440 -15.23 26.10 -5.14
CA GLU A 440 -16.56 25.72 -4.69
C GLU A 440 -16.60 25.44 -3.18
N MET A 441 -15.60 24.72 -2.66
CA MET A 441 -15.46 24.44 -1.23
C MET A 441 -15.29 25.72 -0.39
N LEU A 442 -14.49 26.68 -0.86
CA LEU A 442 -14.15 27.89 -0.11
C LEU A 442 -15.19 29.01 -0.21
N LEU A 443 -15.89 29.12 -1.34
CA LEU A 443 -16.76 30.25 -1.67
C LEU A 443 -17.84 30.59 -0.62
N PRO A 444 -18.46 29.62 0.06
CA PRO A 444 -19.44 29.93 1.11
C PRO A 444 -18.85 30.71 2.30
N TRP A 445 -17.54 30.59 2.53
CA TRP A 445 -16.89 31.04 3.76
C TRP A 445 -15.96 32.25 3.57
N VAL A 446 -15.56 32.55 2.34
CA VAL A 446 -14.73 33.73 2.02
C VAL A 446 -15.53 35.01 2.23
N GLN A 447 -15.00 35.89 3.08
CA GLN A 447 -15.62 37.18 3.43
C GLN A 447 -15.01 38.36 2.68
N ASP A 448 -13.77 38.25 2.17
CA ASP A 448 -13.18 39.32 1.36
C ASP A 448 -13.95 39.46 0.02
N PRO A 449 -14.57 40.62 -0.27
CA PRO A 449 -15.36 40.80 -1.48
C PRO A 449 -14.56 40.60 -2.77
N VAL A 450 -13.26 40.97 -2.77
CA VAL A 450 -12.39 40.83 -3.94
C VAL A 450 -12.02 39.37 -4.16
N GLY A 451 -11.63 38.66 -3.10
CA GLY A 451 -11.36 37.23 -3.11
C GLY A 451 -12.56 36.43 -3.59
N ARG A 452 -13.75 36.76 -3.09
CA ARG A 452 -15.01 36.12 -3.49
C ARG A 452 -15.28 36.22 -4.99
N VAL A 453 -15.26 37.44 -5.55
CA VAL A 453 -15.47 37.67 -7.00
C VAL A 453 -14.44 36.90 -7.84
N ARG A 454 -13.20 36.81 -7.36
CA ARG A 454 -12.15 36.05 -8.06
C ARG A 454 -12.38 34.54 -7.99
N LEU A 455 -12.85 34.00 -6.88
CA LEU A 455 -13.21 32.58 -6.78
C LEU A 455 -14.40 32.25 -7.69
N GLU A 456 -15.42 33.10 -7.74
CA GLU A 456 -16.57 32.97 -8.67
C GLU A 456 -16.08 32.94 -10.13
N ALA A 457 -15.17 33.84 -10.51
CA ALA A 457 -14.58 33.84 -11.85
C ALA A 457 -13.76 32.56 -12.18
N LEU A 458 -13.17 31.89 -11.19
CA LEU A 458 -12.47 30.62 -11.39
C LEU A 458 -13.45 29.47 -11.71
N LEU A 459 -14.65 29.49 -11.12
CA LEU A 459 -15.72 28.53 -11.39
C LEU A 459 -16.31 28.71 -12.80
N GLU A 460 -16.53 29.95 -13.22
CA GLU A 460 -17.08 30.27 -14.54
C GLU A 460 -16.13 29.95 -15.70
N SER A 461 -14.82 29.98 -15.43
CA SER A 461 -13.78 29.81 -16.45
C SER A 461 -13.36 28.34 -16.70
N SER A 462 -14.09 27.37 -16.16
CA SER A 462 -13.82 25.90 -16.18
C SER A 462 -13.71 25.23 -17.56
N GLY A 463 -13.70 26.00 -18.67
CA GLY A 463 -13.68 25.50 -20.04
C GLY A 463 -12.35 25.59 -20.82
N ARG A 464 -11.21 25.98 -20.20
CA ARG A 464 -9.91 26.04 -20.92
C ARG A 464 -8.78 25.29 -20.19
N PRO A 465 -8.29 24.15 -20.73
CA PRO A 465 -7.19 23.42 -20.12
C PRO A 465 -5.86 24.14 -20.33
N THR A 466 -5.08 24.27 -19.25
CA THR A 466 -3.68 24.70 -19.27
C THR A 466 -2.80 23.44 -19.12
N HIS A 467 -2.43 22.81 -20.24
CA HIS A 467 -1.71 21.54 -20.20
C HIS A 467 -0.22 21.70 -19.79
N ARG A 468 0.20 20.96 -18.76
CA ARG A 468 1.40 20.10 -18.88
C ARG A 468 0.90 18.73 -19.31
N ARG A 469 1.42 18.20 -20.43
CA ARG A 469 1.04 16.87 -20.92
C ARG A 469 1.65 15.81 -20.00
N PRO A 470 0.87 14.83 -19.49
CA PRO A 470 1.46 13.61 -18.97
C PRO A 470 2.21 12.90 -20.11
N PRO A 471 3.29 12.15 -19.82
CA PRO A 471 4.10 11.47 -20.83
C PRO A 471 3.45 10.20 -21.42
N SER A 472 2.16 9.94 -21.16
CA SER A 472 1.45 8.82 -21.77
C SER A 472 1.12 9.11 -23.25
N GLY A 473 1.22 8.08 -24.09
CA GLY A 473 0.84 8.18 -25.49
C GLY A 473 -0.65 8.46 -25.60
N LEU A 474 -1.04 9.27 -26.58
CA LEU A 474 -2.47 9.50 -26.89
C LEU A 474 -3.18 8.18 -27.26
N GLU A 475 -2.42 7.23 -27.79
CA GLU A 475 -2.84 5.87 -28.14
C GLU A 475 -3.25 5.07 -26.89
N ASP A 476 -2.50 5.15 -25.79
CA ASP A 476 -2.80 4.45 -24.53
C ASP A 476 -4.13 4.89 -23.91
N VAL A 477 -4.44 6.20 -24.03
CA VAL A 477 -5.70 6.77 -23.53
C VAL A 477 -6.88 6.38 -24.43
N GLN A 478 -6.65 6.29 -25.74
CA GLN A 478 -7.67 5.86 -26.70
C GLN A 478 -8.03 4.38 -26.52
N ASP A 479 -7.04 3.52 -26.24
CA ASP A 479 -7.25 2.11 -25.96
C ASP A 479 -8.00 1.90 -24.63
N LEU A 480 -7.69 2.70 -23.60
CA LEU A 480 -8.41 2.68 -22.33
C LEU A 480 -9.89 3.08 -22.49
N LEU A 481 -10.16 4.13 -23.27
CA LEU A 481 -11.52 4.63 -23.53
C LEU A 481 -12.32 3.67 -24.43
N ALA A 482 -11.66 3.05 -25.41
CA ALA A 482 -12.26 2.01 -26.24
C ALA A 482 -12.65 0.77 -25.41
N THR A 483 -11.81 0.39 -24.43
CA THR A 483 -12.09 -0.72 -23.50
C THR A 483 -13.26 -0.41 -22.58
N ALA A 484 -13.49 0.87 -22.25
CA ALA A 484 -14.65 1.34 -21.49
C ALA A 484 -15.92 1.56 -22.35
N GLY A 485 -15.92 1.14 -23.62
CA GLY A 485 -17.07 1.27 -24.53
C GLY A 485 -17.33 2.70 -25.03
N THR A 486 -16.36 3.60 -24.89
CA THR A 486 -16.47 4.98 -25.34
C THR A 486 -15.86 5.11 -26.73
N GLU A 487 -16.68 5.39 -27.76
CA GLU A 487 -16.18 5.68 -29.10
C GLU A 487 -15.42 7.01 -29.10
N THR A 488 -14.12 6.98 -29.43
CA THR A 488 -13.33 8.19 -29.59
C THR A 488 -13.27 8.56 -31.08
N GLY A 489 -14.00 9.62 -31.45
CA GLY A 489 -13.89 10.23 -32.77
C GLY A 489 -12.84 11.33 -32.76
N THR A 490 -11.75 11.17 -33.50
CA THR A 490 -10.83 12.29 -33.75
C THR A 490 -11.48 13.24 -34.76
N ALA A 491 -11.91 14.42 -34.32
CA ALA A 491 -12.27 15.49 -35.23
C ALA A 491 -11.02 15.82 -36.08
N GLY A 492 -11.14 15.67 -37.40
CA GLY A 492 -10.05 15.71 -38.37
C GLY A 492 -9.35 17.06 -38.50
N ILE A 493 -8.51 17.41 -37.51
CA ILE A 493 -7.58 18.55 -37.58
C ILE A 493 -6.11 18.07 -37.52
N ALA A 494 -5.84 16.80 -37.24
CA ALA A 494 -4.48 16.28 -37.08
C ALA A 494 -3.97 15.38 -38.22
N ARG A 495 -4.44 15.58 -39.47
CA ARG A 495 -3.84 14.95 -40.66
C ARG A 495 -3.85 15.90 -41.86
N ARG A 496 -2.89 16.82 -41.92
CA ARG A 496 -2.39 17.39 -43.19
C ARG A 496 -0.87 17.62 -43.09
N PRO A 497 -0.05 16.76 -43.71
CA PRO A 497 1.40 16.95 -43.79
C PRO A 497 1.86 17.97 -44.87
N ASP A 498 0.95 18.71 -45.52
CA ASP A 498 1.23 19.33 -46.83
C ASP A 498 1.16 20.87 -46.84
N LEU A 499 1.48 21.55 -45.74
CA LEU A 499 1.64 23.01 -45.72
C LEU A 499 2.93 23.39 -45.01
N LEU A 500 4.05 23.09 -45.67
CA LEU A 500 5.34 23.74 -45.52
C LEU A 500 5.84 24.12 -46.92
N GLU A 501 5.37 25.25 -47.42
CA GLU A 501 6.08 26.18 -48.32
C GLU A 501 5.75 27.61 -47.90
#